data_AF-A0A973IXS8-F1
#
_entry.id   AF-A0A973IXS8-F1
#
_cell.length_a   1.000
_cell.length_b   1.000
_cell.length_c   1.000
_cell.angle_alpha   90.00
_cell.angle_beta   90.00
_cell.angle_gamma   90.00
#
_symmetry.space_group_name_H-M   'P 1'
#
loop_
_entity.id
_entity.type
_entity.pdbx_description
1 polymer ?
#
loop_
_entity_poly.entity_id
_entity_poly.type
_entity_poly.pdbx_seq_one_letter_code
_entity_poly.pdbx_strand_id
1 'polypeptide(L)'
;METNNPRKAGAIILNNLAMFNEAAILMEQQIEAQIFGEIDNIIQQWITKNEWNGEAEWFEVENTWMSPKEWCKQSEQQDTTFAVTWLAREDEEESSYDVANLCDCGQTRLGFFFGRHDDIKKSAWKLKPASQEKYSLELEPLGFIETDDKYAPWFLPVVLDNLTLAKAYENDDYDEAMKPLRRALESIVNAQRVFDEVVKEIMSEI
;
A
#
# COMPACT_ATOMS: atom_id res chain seq x y z
N MET A 1 7.70 7.49 32.20
CA MET A 1 8.11 7.57 30.79
C MET A 1 9.12 8.70 30.68
N GLU A 2 10.40 8.38 30.50
CA GLU A 2 11.40 9.41 30.21
C GLU A 2 11.03 10.06 28.88
N THR A 3 10.74 11.35 28.92
CA THR A 3 10.57 12.16 27.73
C THR A 3 11.89 12.16 26.96
N ASN A 4 11.86 11.56 25.78
CA ASN A 4 12.97 11.51 24.84
C ASN A 4 13.44 12.96 24.60
N ASN A 5 14.61 13.35 25.12
CA ASN A 5 15.09 14.73 25.02
C ASN A 5 15.71 14.93 23.63
N PRO A 6 15.09 15.72 22.72
CA PRO A 6 15.54 15.80 21.33
C PRO A 6 16.97 16.34 21.21
N ARG A 7 17.41 17.18 22.16
CA ARG A 7 18.80 17.68 22.19
C ARG A 7 19.80 16.59 22.54
N LYS A 8 19.44 15.65 23.42
CA LYS A 8 20.31 14.51 23.75
C LYS A 8 20.39 13.52 22.58
N ALA A 9 19.27 13.21 21.94
CA ALA A 9 19.25 12.37 20.74
C ALA A 9 20.06 12.99 19.60
N GLY A 10 19.85 14.28 19.33
CA GLY A 10 20.63 15.03 18.34
C GLY A 10 22.12 15.04 18.64
N ALA A 11 22.53 15.21 19.91
CA ALA A 11 23.94 15.13 20.29
C ALA A 11 24.56 13.74 20.04
N ILE A 12 23.81 12.65 20.25
CA ILE A 12 24.28 11.29 19.94
C ILE A 12 24.47 11.12 18.43
N ILE A 13 23.52 11.59 17.61
CA ILE A 13 23.63 11.54 16.15
C ILE A 13 24.83 12.36 15.68
N LEU A 14 24.99 13.60 16.15
CA LEU A 14 26.10 14.47 15.75
C LEU A 14 27.47 13.92 16.17
N ASN A 15 27.57 13.27 17.34
CA ASN A 15 28.81 12.61 17.76
C ASN A 15 29.14 11.36 16.95
N ASN A 16 28.17 10.77 16.25
CA ASN A 16 28.32 9.59 15.40
C ASN A 16 27.96 9.90 13.93
N LEU A 17 28.13 11.16 13.50
CA LEU A 17 27.59 11.64 12.23
C LEU A 17 28.06 10.84 11.02
N ALA A 18 29.31 10.36 11.01
CA ALA A 18 29.84 9.53 9.93
C ALA A 18 29.05 8.22 9.80
N MET A 19 28.84 7.50 10.90
CA MET A 19 28.07 6.25 10.93
C MET A 19 26.60 6.49 10.56
N PHE A 20 26.01 7.59 11.06
CA PHE A 20 24.64 7.95 10.69
C PHE A 20 24.52 8.21 9.19
N ASN A 21 25.45 8.97 8.61
CA ASN A 21 25.47 9.26 7.18
C ASN A 21 25.66 7.99 6.34
N GLU A 22 26.57 7.10 6.74
CA GLU A 22 26.76 5.79 6.08
C GLU A 22 25.50 4.93 6.14
N ALA A 23 24.82 4.91 7.30
CA ALA A 23 23.57 4.17 7.47
C ALA A 23 22.43 4.74 6.62
N ALA A 24 22.31 6.08 6.52
CA ALA A 24 21.32 6.73 5.67
C ALA A 24 21.55 6.41 4.18
N ILE A 25 22.80 6.49 3.72
CA ILE A 25 23.16 6.10 2.35
C ILE A 25 22.85 4.63 2.09
N LEU A 26 23.18 3.74 3.04
CA LEU A 26 22.88 2.31 2.92
C LEU A 26 21.37 2.04 2.85
N MET A 27 20.59 2.76 3.67
CA MET A 27 19.13 2.68 3.66
C MET A 27 18.58 3.04 2.28
N GLU A 28 18.88 4.25 1.80
CA GLU A 28 18.32 4.82 0.57
C GLU A 28 18.77 4.08 -0.70
N GLN A 29 20.04 3.67 -0.76
CA GLN A 29 20.62 3.15 -2.01
C GLN A 29 20.58 1.63 -2.14
N GLN A 30 20.44 0.89 -1.02
CA GLN A 30 20.54 -0.56 -1.04
C GLN A 30 19.34 -1.22 -0.35
N ILE A 31 19.05 -0.85 0.90
CA ILE A 31 18.01 -1.52 1.68
C ILE A 31 16.63 -1.29 1.06
N GLU A 32 16.25 -0.03 0.80
CA GLU A 32 14.95 0.27 0.17
C GLU A 32 14.88 -0.31 -1.24
N ALA A 33 15.94 -0.18 -2.03
CA ALA A 33 16.03 -0.74 -3.39
C ALA A 33 15.76 -2.24 -3.43
N GLN A 34 16.41 -3.00 -2.54
CA GLN A 34 16.27 -4.45 -2.52
C GLN A 34 14.90 -4.87 -1.97
N ILE A 35 14.43 -4.25 -0.89
CA ILE A 35 13.15 -4.60 -0.29
C ILE A 35 11.99 -4.27 -1.24
N PHE A 36 11.96 -3.07 -1.82
CA PHE A 36 10.90 -2.68 -2.73
C PHE A 36 11.00 -3.38 -4.09
N GLY A 37 12.21 -3.69 -4.57
CA GLY A 37 12.36 -4.56 -5.74
C GLY A 37 11.72 -5.94 -5.56
N GLU A 38 11.85 -6.54 -4.36
CA GLU A 38 11.17 -7.80 -4.04
C GLU A 38 9.65 -7.64 -3.93
N ILE A 39 9.17 -6.54 -3.32
CA ILE A 39 7.74 -6.21 -3.24
C ILE A 39 7.14 -6.05 -4.63
N ASP A 40 7.77 -5.23 -5.49
CA ASP A 40 7.37 -4.96 -6.87
C ASP A 40 7.30 -6.28 -7.66
N ASN A 41 8.33 -7.13 -7.55
CA ASN A 41 8.35 -8.45 -8.20
C ASN A 41 7.18 -9.34 -7.75
N ILE A 42 6.90 -9.40 -6.45
CA ILE A 42 5.81 -10.22 -5.90
C ILE A 42 4.45 -9.71 -6.40
N ILE A 43 4.23 -8.40 -6.38
CA ILE A 43 2.97 -7.79 -6.82
C ILE A 43 2.81 -7.97 -8.33
N GLN A 44 3.84 -7.74 -9.14
CA GLN A 44 3.78 -7.89 -10.60
C GLN A 44 3.48 -9.33 -11.02
N GLN A 45 4.09 -10.32 -10.36
CA GLN A 45 3.77 -11.74 -10.57
C GLN A 45 2.32 -12.03 -10.19
N TRP A 46 1.84 -11.45 -9.09
CA TRP A 46 0.46 -11.62 -8.65
C TRP A 46 -0.54 -11.00 -9.63
N ILE A 47 -0.29 -9.78 -10.13
CA ILE A 47 -1.13 -9.11 -11.13
C ILE A 47 -1.25 -9.99 -12.38
N THR A 48 -0.10 -10.47 -12.88
CA THR A 48 -0.03 -11.35 -14.04
C THR A 48 -0.81 -12.65 -13.82
N LYS A 49 -0.62 -13.29 -12.66
CA LYS A 49 -1.27 -14.56 -12.32
C LYS A 49 -2.79 -14.44 -12.22
N ASN A 50 -3.31 -13.32 -11.70
CA ASN A 50 -4.74 -13.08 -11.58
C ASN A 50 -5.36 -12.45 -12.83
N GLU A 51 -4.54 -12.17 -13.86
CA GLU A 51 -4.95 -11.51 -15.09
C GLU A 51 -5.57 -10.11 -14.87
N TRP A 52 -5.15 -9.40 -13.82
CA TRP A 52 -5.59 -8.03 -13.54
C TRP A 52 -4.81 -7.02 -14.40
N ASN A 53 -5.36 -5.83 -14.55
CA ASN A 53 -4.62 -4.68 -15.05
C ASN A 53 -3.80 -4.09 -13.89
N GLY A 54 -2.63 -3.53 -14.17
CA GLY A 54 -1.82 -2.90 -13.15
C GLY A 54 -0.32 -2.93 -13.43
N GLU A 55 0.40 -2.20 -12.61
CA GLU A 55 1.86 -2.04 -12.62
C GLU A 55 2.34 -2.03 -11.17
N ALA A 56 3.54 -2.57 -10.92
CA ALA A 56 4.19 -2.53 -9.62
C ALA A 56 5.60 -1.97 -9.75
N GLU A 57 5.73 -0.66 -9.54
CA GLU A 57 6.96 0.11 -9.66
C GLU A 57 7.06 1.10 -8.47
N TRP A 58 6.89 0.60 -7.23
CA TRP A 58 6.98 1.45 -6.05
C TRP A 58 8.37 2.05 -5.89
N PHE A 59 9.43 1.24 -6.10
CA PHE A 59 10.79 1.72 -5.86
C PHE A 59 11.21 2.87 -6.78
N GLU A 60 10.87 2.80 -8.08
CA GLU A 60 11.36 3.76 -9.07
C GLU A 60 10.54 5.05 -9.12
N VAL A 61 9.21 4.93 -9.03
CA VAL A 61 8.28 6.04 -9.30
C VAL A 61 7.09 6.08 -8.35
N GLU A 62 7.10 5.29 -7.27
CA GLU A 62 5.99 5.18 -6.30
C GLU A 62 4.65 4.82 -6.97
N ASN A 63 4.70 4.06 -8.06
CA ASN A 63 3.52 3.71 -8.85
C ASN A 63 3.24 2.23 -8.76
N THR A 64 2.43 1.83 -7.77
CA THR A 64 1.94 0.45 -7.66
C THR A 64 0.43 0.44 -7.56
N TRP A 65 -0.22 -0.10 -8.59
CA TRP A 65 -1.67 -0.14 -8.68
C TRP A 65 -2.14 -1.40 -9.41
N MET A 66 -3.37 -1.81 -9.10
CA MET A 66 -4.00 -2.97 -9.71
C MET A 66 -5.51 -2.82 -9.77
N SER A 67 -6.13 -3.38 -10.81
CA SER A 67 -7.57 -3.34 -11.03
C SER A 67 -8.04 -4.57 -11.82
N PRO A 68 -9.10 -5.26 -11.39
CA PRO A 68 -9.79 -6.25 -12.20
C PRO A 68 -10.19 -5.68 -13.56
N LYS A 69 -10.08 -6.50 -14.61
CA LYS A 69 -10.44 -6.08 -15.98
C LYS A 69 -11.91 -5.70 -16.10
N GLU A 70 -12.77 -6.28 -15.27
CA GLU A 70 -14.20 -6.00 -15.20
C GLU A 70 -14.50 -4.57 -14.72
N TRP A 71 -13.56 -3.93 -14.02
CA TRP A 71 -13.67 -2.54 -13.60
C TRP A 71 -13.12 -1.58 -14.67
N CYS A 72 -12.80 -2.08 -15.85
CA CYS A 72 -12.38 -1.29 -17.00
C CYS A 72 -13.43 -1.39 -18.10
N LYS A 73 -13.95 -0.26 -18.57
CA LYS A 73 -14.78 -0.19 -19.76
C LYS A 73 -13.91 0.07 -20.98
N GLN A 74 -13.82 -0.91 -21.87
CA GLN A 74 -13.13 -0.73 -23.14
C GLN A 74 -13.92 0.16 -24.09
N SER A 75 -13.24 1.07 -24.79
CA SER A 75 -13.85 1.88 -25.84
C SER A 75 -12.90 2.14 -27.00
N GLU A 76 -13.42 2.52 -28.16
CA GLU A 76 -12.60 2.84 -29.35
C GLU A 76 -11.71 4.08 -29.15
N GLN A 77 -11.98 4.90 -28.14
CA GLN A 77 -11.28 6.17 -27.91
C GLN A 77 -10.27 6.07 -26.75
N GLN A 78 -10.72 5.56 -25.61
CA GLN A 78 -9.91 5.38 -24.41
C GLN A 78 -10.59 4.42 -23.45
N ASP A 79 -9.83 3.49 -22.88
CA ASP A 79 -10.33 2.63 -21.80
C ASP A 79 -10.54 3.46 -20.54
N THR A 80 -11.60 3.17 -19.79
CA THR A 80 -11.94 3.89 -18.55
C THR A 80 -11.90 2.92 -17.39
N THR A 81 -10.98 3.13 -16.44
CA THR A 81 -10.92 2.36 -15.20
C THR A 81 -11.77 3.05 -14.13
N PHE A 82 -12.68 2.31 -13.48
CA PHE A 82 -13.59 2.88 -12.48
C PHE A 82 -12.98 2.97 -11.09
N ALA A 83 -12.33 1.89 -10.67
CA ALA A 83 -11.76 1.72 -9.35
C ALA A 83 -10.42 1.01 -9.43
N VAL A 84 -9.63 1.15 -8.38
CA VAL A 84 -8.26 0.67 -8.31
C VAL A 84 -7.92 0.34 -6.86
N THR A 85 -7.06 -0.65 -6.70
CA THR A 85 -6.29 -0.85 -5.47
C THR A 85 -4.88 -0.35 -5.70
N TRP A 86 -4.35 0.53 -4.86
CA TRP A 86 -2.99 1.06 -5.01
C TRP A 86 -2.23 1.04 -3.69
N LEU A 87 -0.92 0.82 -3.77
CA LEU A 87 -0.03 0.93 -2.62
C LEU A 87 0.16 2.43 -2.33
N ALA A 88 0.03 2.83 -1.08
CA ALA A 88 0.37 4.18 -0.64
C ALA A 88 0.63 4.21 0.86
N ARG A 89 1.16 5.35 1.30
CA ARG A 89 1.26 5.74 2.71
C ARG A 89 -0.13 6.13 3.18
N GLU A 90 -0.50 5.74 4.41
CA GLU A 90 -1.79 6.15 4.97
C GLU A 90 -1.86 7.67 5.22
N ASP A 91 -0.71 8.26 5.55
CA ASP A 91 -0.51 9.70 5.71
C ASP A 91 0.74 10.12 4.91
N GLU A 92 0.56 10.99 3.92
CA GLU A 92 1.62 11.48 3.04
C GLU A 92 2.46 12.60 3.65
N GLU A 93 2.03 13.22 4.76
CA GLU A 93 2.74 14.37 5.37
C GLU A 93 3.93 13.95 6.27
N GLU A 94 4.10 12.65 6.51
CA GLU A 94 5.10 12.09 7.41
C GLU A 94 6.46 11.85 6.73
N SER A 95 7.54 11.87 7.52
CA SER A 95 8.93 11.89 7.01
C SER A 95 9.72 10.59 7.23
N SER A 96 9.05 9.51 7.65
CA SER A 96 9.72 8.22 7.88
C SER A 96 9.99 7.48 6.58
N TYR A 97 11.12 6.77 6.52
CA TYR A 97 11.44 5.81 5.46
C TYR A 97 10.32 4.77 5.28
N ASP A 98 10.05 4.36 4.06
CA ASP A 98 8.92 3.46 3.79
C ASP A 98 9.15 2.05 4.32
N VAL A 99 10.40 1.60 4.38
CA VAL A 99 10.74 0.35 5.07
C VAL A 99 10.40 0.42 6.56
N ALA A 100 10.52 1.59 7.19
CA ALA A 100 10.09 1.79 8.58
C ALA A 100 8.55 1.78 8.69
N ASN A 101 7.85 2.39 7.73
CA ASN A 101 6.37 2.36 7.64
C ASN A 101 5.86 0.92 7.48
N LEU A 102 6.52 0.10 6.67
CA LEU A 102 6.24 -1.33 6.50
C LEU A 102 6.51 -2.16 7.76
N CYS A 103 7.41 -1.71 8.64
CA CYS A 103 7.79 -2.44 9.85
C CYS A 103 7.09 -1.96 11.13
N ASP A 104 6.03 -1.13 10.99
CA ASP A 104 5.28 -0.53 12.12
C ASP A 104 6.18 0.23 13.10
N CYS A 105 7.27 0.82 12.60
CA CYS A 105 8.19 1.65 13.38
C CYS A 105 8.39 3.05 12.78
N GLY A 106 7.71 3.34 11.68
CA GLY A 106 7.60 4.66 11.07
C GLY A 106 6.58 5.55 11.76
N GLN A 107 6.34 6.72 11.17
CA GLN A 107 5.34 7.68 11.62
C GLN A 107 3.96 7.42 10.98
N THR A 108 3.93 6.66 9.89
CA THR A 108 2.72 6.24 9.17
C THR A 108 2.78 4.74 8.83
N ARG A 109 1.74 4.22 8.19
CA ARG A 109 1.64 2.85 7.70
C ARG A 109 1.71 2.83 6.18
N LEU A 110 2.29 1.77 5.63
CA LEU A 110 2.25 1.50 4.19
C LEU A 110 1.27 0.36 3.92
N GLY A 111 0.47 0.47 2.87
CA GLY A 111 -0.54 -0.54 2.54
C GLY A 111 -1.36 -0.21 1.31
N PHE A 112 -2.40 -1.00 1.08
CA PHE A 112 -3.23 -0.88 -0.11
C PHE A 112 -4.51 -0.11 0.18
N PHE A 113 -4.72 1.00 -0.52
CA PHE A 113 -6.04 1.62 -0.59
C PHE A 113 -6.89 0.97 -1.67
N PHE A 114 -8.20 0.90 -1.44
CA PHE A 114 -9.19 0.72 -2.49
C PHE A 114 -9.95 2.02 -2.69
N GLY A 115 -10.18 2.39 -3.95
CA GLY A 115 -10.91 3.60 -4.24
C GLY A 115 -11.06 3.96 -5.71
N ARG A 116 -11.45 5.21 -5.92
CA ARG A 116 -11.72 5.83 -7.21
C ARG A 116 -10.45 5.91 -8.05
N HIS A 117 -10.51 5.42 -9.28
CA HIS A 117 -9.45 5.69 -10.27
C HIS A 117 -9.58 7.11 -10.86
N ASP A 118 -8.47 7.68 -11.32
CA ASP A 118 -8.44 9.08 -11.78
C ASP A 118 -9.26 9.38 -13.04
N ASP A 119 -9.55 8.37 -13.85
CA ASP A 119 -10.47 8.50 -14.99
C ASP A 119 -11.90 8.89 -14.55
N ILE A 120 -12.29 8.57 -13.31
CA ILE A 120 -13.63 8.88 -12.79
C ILE A 120 -13.61 10.20 -12.05
N LYS A 121 -14.43 11.16 -12.45
CA LYS A 121 -14.55 12.42 -11.70
C LYS A 121 -15.02 12.18 -10.27
N LYS A 122 -14.47 12.91 -9.31
CA LYS A 122 -14.92 12.91 -7.89
C LYS A 122 -16.44 13.06 -7.73
N SER A 123 -17.09 13.86 -8.59
CA SER A 123 -18.55 14.04 -8.57
C SER A 123 -19.36 12.81 -9.01
N ALA A 124 -18.73 11.87 -9.71
CA ALA A 124 -19.32 10.61 -10.18
C ALA A 124 -19.08 9.45 -9.20
N TRP A 125 -18.04 9.56 -8.35
CA TRP A 125 -17.82 8.61 -7.25
C TRP A 125 -18.70 8.96 -6.04
N LYS A 126 -19.86 8.32 -5.95
CA LYS A 126 -20.84 8.52 -4.87
C LYS A 126 -21.24 7.19 -4.24
N LEU A 127 -20.51 6.79 -3.22
CA LEU A 127 -20.93 5.71 -2.35
C LEU A 127 -21.88 6.26 -1.28
N LYS A 128 -23.04 5.62 -1.09
CA LYS A 128 -23.99 6.04 -0.05
C LYS A 128 -23.44 5.67 1.33
N PRO A 129 -23.63 6.50 2.37
CA PRO A 129 -23.14 6.19 3.72
C PRO A 129 -23.61 4.82 4.24
N ALA A 130 -24.86 4.45 4.00
CA ALA A 130 -25.39 3.15 4.41
C ALA A 130 -24.75 1.97 3.64
N SER A 131 -24.39 2.18 2.38
CA SER A 131 -23.64 1.18 1.60
C SER A 131 -22.21 1.07 2.10
N GLN A 132 -21.55 2.20 2.38
CA GLN A 132 -20.20 2.24 2.95
C GLN A 132 -20.15 1.49 4.28
N GLU A 133 -21.06 1.77 5.22
CA GLU A 133 -21.15 1.06 6.51
C GLU A 133 -21.33 -0.45 6.32
N LYS A 134 -22.24 -0.86 5.42
CA LYS A 134 -22.43 -2.29 5.07
C LYS A 134 -21.13 -2.92 4.59
N TYR A 135 -20.47 -2.30 3.61
CA TYR A 135 -19.25 -2.86 3.00
C TYR A 135 -18.07 -2.86 3.99
N SER A 136 -17.92 -1.82 4.83
CA SER A 136 -16.92 -1.78 5.90
C SER A 136 -17.04 -2.99 6.84
N LEU A 137 -18.26 -3.36 7.25
CA LEU A 137 -18.49 -4.55 8.10
C LEU A 137 -18.11 -5.87 7.40
N GLU A 138 -18.22 -5.95 6.07
CA GLU A 138 -17.80 -7.13 5.30
C GLU A 138 -16.28 -7.17 5.07
N LEU A 139 -15.62 -6.00 5.02
CA LEU A 139 -14.19 -5.85 4.73
C LEU A 139 -13.31 -5.90 5.99
N GLU A 140 -13.82 -5.49 7.16
CA GLU A 140 -13.07 -5.51 8.43
C GLU A 140 -12.47 -6.89 8.75
N PRO A 141 -13.19 -8.03 8.63
CA PRO A 141 -12.60 -9.34 8.90
C PRO A 141 -11.49 -9.75 7.93
N LEU A 142 -11.36 -9.07 6.79
CA LEU A 142 -10.31 -9.27 5.79
C LEU A 142 -9.08 -8.37 6.05
N GLY A 143 -9.13 -7.52 7.08
CA GLY A 143 -8.04 -6.64 7.53
C GLY A 143 -8.12 -5.20 7.02
N PHE A 144 -9.17 -4.85 6.27
CA PHE A 144 -9.37 -3.47 5.83
C PHE A 144 -9.87 -2.58 6.97
N ILE A 145 -9.44 -1.33 6.93
CA ILE A 145 -9.80 -0.28 7.86
C ILE A 145 -10.51 0.81 7.06
N GLU A 146 -11.63 1.30 7.57
CA GLU A 146 -12.31 2.45 6.97
C GLU A 146 -11.50 3.74 7.18
N THR A 147 -11.45 4.57 6.15
CA THR A 147 -10.71 5.83 6.13
C THR A 147 -11.67 7.01 6.12
N ASP A 148 -11.17 8.20 6.44
CA ASP A 148 -11.95 9.44 6.33
C ASP A 148 -12.04 9.96 4.87
N ASP A 149 -11.32 9.36 3.90
CA ASP A 149 -11.41 9.72 2.49
C ASP A 149 -12.50 8.92 1.76
N LYS A 150 -13.62 9.57 1.48
CA LYS A 150 -14.71 9.00 0.67
C LYS A 150 -14.31 8.52 -0.74
N TYR A 151 -13.18 8.94 -1.29
CA TYR A 151 -12.68 8.47 -2.59
C TYR A 151 -11.69 7.32 -2.46
N ALA A 152 -11.19 7.05 -1.26
CA ALA A 152 -10.30 5.96 -0.90
C ALA A 152 -10.77 5.28 0.41
N PRO A 153 -12.04 4.81 0.47
CA PRO A 153 -12.73 4.56 1.74
C PRO A 153 -12.16 3.41 2.58
N TRP A 154 -11.32 2.56 2.01
CA TRP A 154 -10.74 1.43 2.73
C TRP A 154 -9.24 1.31 2.49
N PHE A 155 -8.51 1.02 3.57
CA PHE A 155 -7.07 0.83 3.60
C PHE A 155 -6.72 -0.53 4.21
N LEU A 156 -5.83 -1.28 3.59
CA LEU A 156 -5.30 -2.54 4.06
C LEU A 156 -3.81 -2.38 4.39
N PRO A 157 -3.43 -2.22 5.67
CA PRO A 157 -2.04 -2.07 6.06
C PRO A 157 -1.23 -3.34 5.77
N VAL A 158 0.02 -3.16 5.34
CA VAL A 158 1.00 -4.23 5.22
C VAL A 158 2.06 -4.03 6.29
N VAL A 159 2.18 -5.02 7.18
CA VAL A 159 3.16 -4.98 8.28
C VAL A 159 4.10 -6.17 8.18
N LEU A 160 5.38 -5.91 7.96
CA LEU A 160 6.47 -6.86 7.96
C LEU A 160 7.11 -6.93 9.36
N ASP A 161 7.54 -8.12 9.77
CA ASP A 161 8.31 -8.26 11.00
C ASP A 161 9.76 -7.84 10.75
N ASN A 162 10.21 -6.77 11.43
CA ASN A 162 11.55 -6.21 11.27
C ASN A 162 12.67 -7.24 11.48
N LEU A 163 12.54 -8.16 12.46
CA LEU A 163 13.56 -9.17 12.72
C LEU A 163 13.65 -10.21 11.61
N THR A 164 12.51 -10.58 11.02
CA THR A 164 12.44 -11.49 9.89
C THR A 164 12.97 -10.80 8.62
N LEU A 165 12.64 -9.53 8.41
CA LEU A 165 13.14 -8.74 7.29
C LEU A 165 14.66 -8.53 7.35
N ALA A 166 15.21 -8.23 8.52
CA ALA A 166 16.65 -8.10 8.71
C ALA A 166 17.40 -9.41 8.39
N LYS A 167 16.85 -10.55 8.83
CA LYS A 167 17.40 -11.89 8.49
C LYS A 167 17.28 -12.19 7.00
N ALA A 168 16.18 -11.81 6.37
CA ALA A 168 15.99 -11.97 4.94
C ALA A 168 17.05 -11.18 4.15
N TYR A 169 17.27 -9.92 4.54
CA TYR A 169 18.31 -9.08 3.93
C TYR A 169 19.72 -9.65 4.10
N GLU A 170 20.06 -10.17 5.30
CA GLU A 170 21.36 -10.79 5.56
C GLU A 170 21.60 -12.06 4.71
N ASN A 171 20.54 -12.85 4.47
CA ASN A 171 20.65 -14.16 3.80
C ASN A 171 20.23 -14.15 2.33
N ASP A 172 19.77 -13.02 1.81
CA ASP A 172 19.18 -12.87 0.47
C ASP A 172 18.01 -13.86 0.22
N ASP A 173 17.14 -14.02 1.23
CA ASP A 173 15.96 -14.91 1.19
C ASP A 173 14.76 -14.24 1.86
N TYR A 174 13.84 -13.73 1.02
CA TYR A 174 12.70 -12.91 1.45
C TYR A 174 11.39 -13.69 1.60
N ASP A 175 11.37 -15.00 1.35
CA ASP A 175 10.10 -15.75 1.26
C ASP A 175 9.28 -15.69 2.56
N GLU A 176 9.95 -15.86 3.70
CA GLU A 176 9.30 -15.75 5.02
C GLU A 176 8.93 -14.31 5.37
N ALA A 177 9.81 -13.35 5.09
CA ALA A 177 9.59 -11.93 5.38
C ALA A 177 8.40 -11.36 4.59
N MET A 178 8.17 -11.85 3.37
CA MET A 178 7.12 -11.35 2.47
C MET A 178 5.77 -12.05 2.64
N LYS A 179 5.63 -13.00 3.57
CA LYS A 179 4.33 -13.63 3.88
C LYS A 179 3.22 -12.62 4.19
N PRO A 180 3.43 -11.54 4.96
CA PRO A 180 2.39 -10.55 5.22
C PRO A 180 1.89 -9.85 3.94
N LEU A 181 2.80 -9.50 3.03
CA LEU A 181 2.43 -8.93 1.71
C LEU A 181 1.57 -9.92 0.92
N ARG A 182 1.98 -11.20 0.84
CA ARG A 182 1.21 -12.23 0.12
C ARG A 182 -0.19 -12.41 0.72
N ARG A 183 -0.32 -12.35 2.06
CA ARG A 183 -1.63 -12.38 2.73
C ARG A 183 -2.48 -11.15 2.43
N ALA A 184 -1.88 -9.96 2.34
CA ALA A 184 -2.61 -8.76 1.96
C ALA A 184 -3.19 -8.88 0.53
N LEU A 185 -2.39 -9.41 -0.40
CA LEU A 185 -2.85 -9.71 -1.76
C LEU A 185 -3.96 -10.79 -1.79
N GLU A 186 -3.90 -11.80 -0.92
CA GLU A 186 -5.00 -12.77 -0.73
C GLU A 186 -6.26 -12.11 -0.16
N SER A 187 -6.13 -11.19 0.80
CA SER A 187 -7.25 -10.40 1.33
C SER A 187 -7.91 -9.55 0.25
N ILE A 188 -7.14 -8.96 -0.67
CA ILE A 188 -7.67 -8.21 -1.81
C ILE A 188 -8.53 -9.11 -2.72
N VAL A 189 -8.07 -10.33 -3.04
CA VAL A 189 -8.89 -11.31 -3.80
C VAL A 189 -10.14 -11.70 -3.03
N ASN A 190 -10.04 -11.97 -1.73
CA ASN A 190 -11.19 -12.35 -0.91
C ASN A 190 -12.22 -11.21 -0.79
N ALA A 191 -11.76 -9.96 -0.86
CA ALA A 191 -12.60 -8.76 -0.86
C ALA A 191 -13.22 -8.46 -2.22
N GLN A 192 -12.78 -9.09 -3.31
CA GLN A 192 -13.18 -8.75 -4.68
C GLN A 192 -14.71 -8.73 -4.85
N ARG A 193 -15.44 -9.69 -4.27
CA ARG A 193 -16.92 -9.71 -4.35
C ARG A 193 -17.54 -8.42 -3.79
N VAL A 194 -17.01 -7.93 -2.66
CA VAL A 194 -17.52 -6.71 -2.02
C VAL A 194 -17.17 -5.49 -2.87
N PHE A 195 -15.93 -5.41 -3.36
CA PHE A 195 -15.51 -4.35 -4.26
C PHE A 195 -16.29 -4.34 -5.59
N ASP A 196 -16.64 -5.50 -6.14
CA ASP A 196 -17.50 -5.59 -7.32
C ASP A 196 -18.89 -4.99 -7.06
N GLU A 197 -19.45 -5.16 -5.86
CA GLU A 197 -20.72 -4.54 -5.46
C GLU A 197 -20.59 -3.01 -5.38
N VAL A 198 -19.49 -2.51 -4.80
CA VAL A 198 -19.18 -1.07 -4.77
C VAL A 198 -19.08 -0.51 -6.19
N VAL A 199 -18.28 -1.12 -7.05
CA VAL A 199 -18.08 -0.64 -8.43
C VAL A 199 -19.39 -0.67 -9.22
N LYS A 200 -20.22 -1.71 -9.07
CA LYS A 200 -21.54 -1.78 -9.70
C LYS A 200 -22.48 -0.68 -9.21
N GLU A 201 -22.48 -0.37 -7.92
CA GLU A 201 -23.26 0.73 -7.36
C GLU A 201 -22.86 2.06 -7.99
N ILE A 202 -21.55 2.34 -8.06
CA ILE A 202 -21.01 3.55 -8.71
C ILE A 202 -21.38 3.59 -10.20
N MET A 203 -21.18 2.50 -10.94
CA MET A 203 -21.48 2.42 -12.37
C MET A 203 -22.97 2.60 -12.67
N SER A 204 -23.87 2.23 -11.76
CA SER A 204 -25.32 2.41 -11.94
C SER A 204 -25.76 3.88 -11.84
N GLU A 205 -24.90 4.76 -11.32
CA GLU A 205 -25.17 6.19 -11.15
C GLU A 205 -24.50 7.08 -12.23
N ILE A 206 -23.75 6.48 -13.16
CA ILE A 206 -23.05 7.15 -14.28
C ILE A 206 -23.75 6.86 -15.60
#